data_AF-A0A3R8LPP8-F1
#
_entry.id   AF-A0A3R8LPP8-F1
#
_cell.length_a   1.000
_cell.length_b   1.000
_cell.length_c   1.000
_cell.angle_alpha   90.00
_cell.angle_beta   90.00
_cell.angle_gamma   90.00
#
_symmetry.space_group_name_H-M   'P 1'
#
loop_
_entity.id
_entity.type
_entity.pdbx_description
1 polymer ?
#
loop_
_entity_poly.entity_id
_entity_poly.type
_entity_poly.pdbx_seq_one_letter_code
_entity_poly.pdbx_strand_id
1 'polypeptide(L)'
;MRKGSEPRRRGSKPMRRESEPTQQETGIQQVSYSSRATCHHPQRLPATPRTRSVSWTHSPPRCPPNNPWADPVHCTGKAGRPVWQGNASLPPPSQSMPHPAPHFQDDASDLHAAPTMDDATSGSDAALGMGDAMPGNDATAGRADDAPPSKTRRKQQMHALQALGERLVKLPASQLERVPMPEELAQAVHEARRIKSHEGLRRQMQYIGKIMRNIDASAIEQALAIDEERHQSAIHLMHRAERWRDGLIDGSLSLTDFIDEHPEAAHLGLPALVAQARREKSTGKPPKQQRQLYRLLYDTLVQAMIDATGG
;
A
#
# COMPACT_ATOMS: atom_id res chain seq x y z
N MET A 1 -1.95 -82.95 0.30
CA MET A 1 -3.20 -83.58 -0.20
C MET A 1 -4.22 -83.71 0.94
N ARG A 2 -5.53 -83.69 0.59
CA ARG A 2 -6.77 -83.58 1.42
C ARG A 2 -7.21 -82.12 1.60
N LYS A 3 -8.03 -81.50 0.73
CA LYS A 3 -9.42 -81.74 0.23
C LYS A 3 -10.53 -81.58 1.30
N GLY A 4 -11.41 -80.61 1.02
CA GLY A 4 -12.81 -80.53 1.48
C GLY A 4 -13.03 -79.65 2.72
N SER A 5 -14.09 -78.85 2.86
CA SER A 5 -15.31 -78.68 2.05
C SER A 5 -16.01 -77.41 2.51
N GLU A 6 -16.49 -76.63 1.54
CA GLU A 6 -17.46 -75.53 1.70
C GLU A 6 -18.86 -76.09 2.02
N PRO A 7 -19.71 -75.33 2.73
CA PRO A 7 -21.11 -75.30 2.31
C PRO A 7 -21.65 -73.88 2.12
N ARG A 8 -22.34 -73.75 0.99
CA ARG A 8 -23.16 -72.63 0.52
C ARG A 8 -24.43 -72.42 1.37
N ARG A 9 -25.00 -71.23 1.14
CA ARG A 9 -26.41 -70.76 1.28
C ARG A 9 -26.61 -69.92 2.55
N ARG A 10 -27.29 -68.77 2.52
CA ARG A 10 -28.47 -68.39 1.72
C ARG A 10 -28.62 -66.87 1.79
N GLY A 11 -29.01 -66.23 0.68
CA GLY A 11 -29.26 -64.79 0.64
C GLY A 11 -30.52 -64.37 1.41
N SER A 12 -30.59 -63.07 1.72
CA SER A 12 -31.83 -62.34 1.99
C SER A 12 -31.63 -60.87 1.59
N LYS A 13 -32.62 -60.37 0.86
CA LYS A 13 -32.71 -59.09 0.13
C LYS A 13 -32.65 -57.83 1.03
N PRO A 14 -32.42 -56.64 0.43
CA PRO A 14 -32.39 -55.37 1.14
C PRO A 14 -33.82 -54.87 1.45
N MET A 15 -34.05 -54.38 2.68
CA MET A 15 -35.23 -53.57 2.99
C MET A 15 -34.91 -52.09 2.74
N ARG A 16 -35.59 -51.55 1.73
CA ARG A 16 -35.84 -50.12 1.55
C ARG A 16 -37.02 -49.77 2.46
N ARG A 17 -36.87 -48.80 3.36
CA ARG A 17 -38.00 -48.08 3.96
C ARG A 17 -37.69 -46.60 4.00
N GLU A 18 -38.34 -45.89 3.09
CA GLU A 18 -38.53 -44.45 3.12
C GLU A 18 -39.30 -44.09 4.39
N SER A 19 -38.92 -43.00 5.04
CA SER A 19 -39.69 -42.32 6.08
C SER A 19 -39.35 -40.85 6.00
N GLU A 20 -40.30 -40.10 5.48
CA GLU A 20 -40.28 -38.66 5.22
C GLU A 20 -40.11 -37.85 6.52
N PRO A 21 -39.47 -36.68 6.48
CA PRO A 21 -39.53 -35.72 7.58
C PRO A 21 -40.87 -34.98 7.55
N THR A 22 -41.65 -35.16 8.62
CA THR A 22 -42.87 -34.42 8.93
C THR A 22 -42.58 -32.92 9.02
N GLN A 23 -43.13 -32.16 8.09
CA GLN A 23 -43.22 -30.71 8.15
C GLN A 23 -44.21 -30.32 9.25
N GLN A 24 -43.77 -29.53 10.23
CA GLN A 24 -44.66 -28.81 11.13
C GLN A 24 -44.74 -27.36 10.64
N GLU A 25 -45.87 -27.05 9.99
CA GLU A 25 -46.33 -25.70 9.72
C GLU A 25 -46.58 -24.96 11.04
N THR A 26 -45.79 -23.94 11.34
CA THR A 26 -46.24 -22.83 12.18
C THR A 26 -46.48 -21.63 11.27
N GLY A 27 -47.76 -21.41 10.97
CA GLY A 27 -48.23 -20.25 10.24
C GLY A 27 -47.99 -18.96 11.02
N ILE A 28 -47.22 -18.06 10.43
CA ILE A 28 -47.26 -16.64 10.77
C ILE A 28 -47.67 -15.89 9.50
N GLN A 29 -48.74 -15.12 9.69
CA GLN A 29 -49.59 -14.51 8.68
C GLN A 29 -48.80 -13.57 7.75
N GLN A 30 -48.88 -13.86 6.46
CA GLN A 30 -48.49 -12.95 5.38
C GLN A 30 -49.53 -11.83 5.30
N VAL A 31 -49.09 -10.61 5.57
CA VAL A 31 -49.85 -9.39 5.31
C VAL A 31 -49.98 -9.22 3.79
N SER A 32 -51.19 -9.40 3.28
CA SER A 32 -51.54 -9.17 1.88
C SER A 32 -51.55 -7.67 1.57
N TYR A 33 -50.54 -7.17 0.85
CA TYR A 33 -50.63 -5.86 0.19
C TYR A 33 -51.05 -6.06 -1.27
N SER A 34 -52.34 -5.84 -1.53
CA SER A 34 -52.88 -5.68 -2.86
C SER A 34 -52.42 -4.33 -3.43
N SER A 35 -51.61 -4.35 -4.48
CA SER A 35 -51.46 -3.22 -5.39
C SER A 35 -51.29 -3.73 -6.80
N ARG A 36 -52.43 -3.86 -7.49
CA ARG A 36 -52.50 -3.97 -8.95
C ARG A 36 -52.09 -2.63 -9.55
N ALA A 37 -50.90 -2.55 -10.12
CA ALA A 37 -50.59 -1.58 -11.16
C ALA A 37 -50.41 -2.36 -12.47
N THR A 38 -51.44 -2.30 -13.31
CA THR A 38 -51.41 -2.74 -14.71
C THR A 38 -50.42 -1.87 -15.49
N CYS A 39 -49.24 -2.41 -15.80
CA CYS A 39 -48.36 -1.82 -16.81
C CYS A 39 -48.77 -2.34 -18.19
N HIS A 40 -49.44 -1.49 -18.97
CA HIS A 40 -49.63 -1.70 -20.40
C HIS A 40 -48.27 -1.76 -21.10
N HIS A 41 -48.06 -2.84 -21.86
CA HIS A 41 -46.93 -3.02 -22.76
C HIS A 41 -47.21 -2.24 -24.06
N PRO A 42 -46.47 -1.16 -24.41
CA PRO A 42 -46.62 -0.54 -25.71
C PRO A 42 -45.88 -1.37 -26.77
N GLN A 43 -46.60 -1.70 -27.84
CA GLN A 43 -46.07 -2.43 -28.98
C GLN A 43 -44.91 -1.69 -29.65
N ARG A 44 -43.88 -2.45 -30.03
CA ARG A 44 -42.73 -2.03 -30.81
C ARG A 44 -43.16 -1.76 -32.26
N LEU A 45 -43.20 -0.49 -32.67
CA LEU A 45 -43.36 -0.10 -34.08
C LEU A 45 -41.99 -0.18 -34.82
N PRO A 46 -41.97 -0.51 -36.13
CA PRO A 46 -40.75 -0.57 -36.92
C PRO A 46 -40.20 0.83 -37.23
N ALA A 47 -38.87 0.94 -37.19
CA ALA A 47 -38.12 2.17 -37.44
C ALA A 47 -38.25 2.63 -38.90
N THR A 48 -38.77 3.85 -39.10
CA THR A 48 -38.66 4.59 -40.36
C THR A 48 -37.40 5.46 -40.33
N PRO A 49 -36.65 5.58 -41.46
CA PRO A 49 -35.49 6.47 -41.53
C PRO A 49 -35.97 7.91 -41.65
N ARG A 50 -35.86 8.68 -40.56
CA ARG A 50 -36.16 10.11 -40.57
C ARG A 50 -34.91 10.88 -41.03
N THR A 51 -34.90 11.28 -42.29
CA THR A 51 -33.97 12.28 -42.83
C THR A 51 -34.18 13.60 -42.08
N ARG A 52 -33.26 13.94 -41.18
CA ARG A 52 -33.22 15.25 -40.52
C ARG A 52 -32.29 16.13 -41.35
N SER A 53 -32.85 17.06 -42.12
CA SER A 53 -32.07 18.13 -42.71
C SER A 53 -31.55 19.02 -41.57
N VAL A 54 -30.23 19.06 -41.40
CA VAL A 54 -29.55 20.01 -40.52
C VAL A 54 -29.22 21.21 -41.37
N SER A 55 -30.03 22.26 -41.29
CA SER A 55 -29.69 23.58 -41.81
C SER A 55 -28.63 24.21 -40.90
N TRP A 56 -27.39 24.28 -41.39
CA TRP A 56 -26.32 25.04 -40.76
C TRP A 56 -26.50 26.52 -41.07
N THR A 57 -27.17 27.28 -40.20
CA THR A 57 -27.07 28.75 -40.23
C THR A 57 -25.71 29.14 -39.66
N HIS A 58 -24.75 29.50 -40.52
CA HIS A 58 -23.49 30.11 -40.12
C HIS A 58 -23.77 31.45 -39.43
N SER A 59 -23.55 31.52 -38.12
CA SER A 59 -23.32 32.79 -37.43
C SER A 59 -21.83 33.14 -37.58
N PRO A 60 -21.47 34.34 -38.08
CA PRO A 60 -20.07 34.74 -38.16
C PRO A 60 -19.49 34.95 -36.75
N PRO A 61 -18.18 34.71 -36.53
CA PRO A 61 -17.55 34.91 -35.24
C PRO A 61 -17.51 36.40 -34.89
N ARG A 62 -17.97 36.75 -33.68
CA ARG A 62 -17.76 38.07 -33.08
C ARG A 62 -16.30 38.18 -32.62
N CYS A 63 -15.57 39.16 -33.12
CA CYS A 63 -14.25 39.52 -32.60
C CYS A 63 -14.39 40.12 -31.19
N PRO A 64 -13.49 39.79 -30.24
CA PRO A 64 -13.39 40.50 -28.98
C PRO A 64 -12.87 41.93 -29.23
N PRO A 65 -13.38 42.96 -28.54
CA PRO A 65 -12.88 44.31 -28.71
C PRO A 65 -11.54 44.45 -27.98
N ASN A 66 -10.59 45.09 -28.67
CA ASN A 66 -9.37 45.71 -28.15
C ASN A 66 -8.12 44.81 -28.03
N ASN A 67 -7.46 44.55 -29.16
CA ASN A 67 -6.02 44.31 -29.20
C ASN A 67 -5.37 45.37 -30.13
N PRO A 68 -4.57 46.31 -29.62
CA PRO A 68 -4.06 47.45 -30.38
C PRO A 68 -2.87 47.14 -31.32
N TRP A 69 -2.66 45.87 -31.70
CA TRP A 69 -1.54 45.42 -32.54
C TRP A 69 -1.96 44.54 -33.73
N ALA A 70 -3.20 44.65 -34.21
CA ALA A 70 -3.65 43.91 -35.39
C ALA A 70 -3.70 44.81 -36.64
N ASP A 71 -2.71 44.67 -37.51
CA ASP A 71 -2.69 45.27 -38.84
C ASP A 71 -3.71 44.59 -39.79
N PRO A 72 -4.45 45.33 -40.64
CA PRO A 72 -5.57 44.80 -41.40
C PRO A 72 -5.18 44.49 -42.85
N VAL A 73 -4.76 43.26 -43.17
CA VAL A 73 -4.76 42.83 -44.57
C VAL A 73 -5.12 41.34 -44.72
N HIS A 74 -6.13 41.08 -45.56
CA HIS A 74 -6.55 39.80 -46.13
C HIS A 74 -7.40 38.84 -45.28
N CYS A 75 -8.72 39.08 -45.30
CA CYS A 75 -9.73 38.03 -45.22
C CYS A 75 -10.59 38.06 -46.49
N THR A 76 -10.20 37.29 -47.51
CA THR A 76 -11.11 36.88 -48.60
C THR A 76 -11.00 35.36 -48.76
N GLY A 77 -12.14 34.68 -48.60
CA GLY A 77 -12.22 33.23 -48.63
C GLY A 77 -12.19 32.65 -50.04
N LYS A 78 -11.88 31.35 -50.12
CA LYS A 78 -12.48 30.42 -51.09
C LYS A 78 -12.26 28.97 -50.65
N ALA A 79 -13.27 28.17 -50.94
CA ALA A 79 -13.41 26.78 -50.59
C ALA A 79 -12.34 25.86 -51.22
N GLY A 80 -11.84 24.93 -50.42
CA GLY A 80 -11.05 23.79 -50.89
C GLY A 80 -10.88 22.77 -49.76
N ARG A 81 -11.42 21.56 -49.95
CA ARG A 81 -11.10 20.41 -49.08
C ARG A 81 -9.66 19.98 -49.36
N PRO A 82 -8.78 19.80 -48.35
CA PRO A 82 -7.51 19.13 -48.59
C PRO A 82 -7.71 17.61 -48.53
N VAL A 83 -7.34 16.96 -49.64
CA VAL A 83 -6.99 15.54 -49.72
C VAL A 83 -5.69 15.34 -48.94
N TRP A 84 -5.67 14.47 -47.94
CA TRP A 84 -4.42 14.01 -47.32
C TRP A 84 -3.93 12.77 -48.08
N GLN A 85 -3.07 13.00 -49.05
CA GLN A 85 -2.12 12.00 -49.56
C GLN A 85 -0.71 12.49 -49.19
N GLY A 86 0.09 11.61 -48.60
CA GLY A 86 1.54 11.84 -48.49
C GLY A 86 2.15 11.40 -47.17
N ASN A 87 2.80 10.24 -47.23
CA ASN A 87 3.82 9.77 -46.30
C ASN A 87 4.72 10.90 -45.81
N ALA A 88 4.77 11.11 -44.49
CA ALA A 88 5.90 11.74 -43.83
C ALA A 88 6.48 10.70 -42.86
N SER A 89 7.58 10.09 -43.29
CA SER A 89 8.42 9.24 -42.46
C SER A 89 8.80 9.97 -41.17
N LEU A 90 8.39 9.41 -40.04
CA LEU A 90 8.92 9.78 -38.74
C LEU A 90 10.43 9.47 -38.71
N PRO A 91 11.30 10.39 -38.26
CA PRO A 91 12.71 10.07 -38.04
C PRO A 91 12.85 9.07 -36.88
N PRO A 92 13.81 8.13 -36.93
CA PRO A 92 14.05 7.19 -35.83
C PRO A 92 14.58 7.91 -34.57
N PRO A 93 14.32 7.38 -33.37
CA PRO A 93 14.86 7.94 -32.13
C PRO A 93 16.39 7.86 -32.17
N SER A 94 17.04 9.02 -31.98
CA SER A 94 18.48 9.15 -31.89
C SER A 94 19.02 8.32 -30.73
N GLN A 95 20.04 7.54 -31.04
CA GLN A 95 20.74 6.66 -30.12
C GLN A 95 21.39 7.47 -28.99
N SER A 96 21.27 6.88 -27.81
CA SER A 96 21.95 7.21 -26.56
C SER A 96 23.45 7.41 -26.75
N MET A 97 23.93 8.63 -26.47
CA MET A 97 25.34 8.90 -26.17
C MET A 97 25.61 8.50 -24.71
N PRO A 98 26.67 7.71 -24.43
CA PRO A 98 27.08 7.42 -23.06
C PRO A 98 27.75 8.64 -22.41
N HIS A 99 27.23 9.05 -21.26
CA HIS A 99 27.94 9.97 -20.36
C HIS A 99 29.17 9.25 -19.77
N PRO A 100 30.37 9.87 -19.76
CA PRO A 100 31.50 9.33 -19.02
C PRO A 100 31.24 9.46 -17.51
N ALA A 101 31.37 8.34 -16.80
CA ALA A 101 31.36 8.30 -15.34
C ALA A 101 32.52 9.14 -14.77
N PRO A 102 32.34 9.82 -13.63
CA PRO A 102 33.45 10.46 -12.95
C PRO A 102 34.43 9.39 -12.45
N HIS A 103 35.66 9.45 -12.97
CA HIS A 103 36.82 8.78 -12.41
C HIS A 103 37.02 9.27 -10.97
N PHE A 104 36.70 8.43 -9.99
CA PHE A 104 37.11 8.60 -8.61
C PHE A 104 38.44 7.84 -8.46
N GLN A 105 39.52 8.56 -8.24
CA GLN A 105 40.84 7.98 -7.97
C GLN A 105 40.87 7.53 -6.52
N ASP A 106 41.10 6.24 -6.30
CA ASP A 106 41.46 5.66 -5.01
C ASP A 106 42.90 6.09 -4.66
N ASP A 107 43.05 7.14 -3.84
CA ASP A 107 44.29 7.40 -3.12
C ASP A 107 44.34 6.50 -1.87
N ALA A 108 44.77 5.27 -2.08
CA ALA A 108 45.20 4.37 -1.01
C ALA A 108 46.68 4.62 -0.70
N SER A 109 46.97 5.56 0.21
CA SER A 109 48.20 5.57 1.02
C SER A 109 48.17 6.71 2.04
N ASP A 110 47.86 6.37 3.30
CA ASP A 110 48.42 6.98 4.52
C ASP A 110 47.81 6.22 5.72
N LEU A 111 48.48 5.17 6.20
CA LEU A 111 49.48 5.21 7.27
C LEU A 111 48.89 5.56 8.65
N HIS A 112 48.87 4.54 9.52
CA HIS A 112 49.23 4.55 10.96
C HIS A 112 48.50 5.55 11.90
N ALA A 113 48.05 5.23 13.12
CA ALA A 113 48.27 4.13 14.04
C ALA A 113 47.18 4.18 15.12
N ALA A 114 46.85 3.02 15.69
CA ALA A 114 46.12 2.90 16.95
C ALA A 114 47.02 3.35 18.12
N PRO A 115 46.51 4.08 19.14
CA PRO A 115 47.24 4.24 20.39
C PRO A 115 47.05 2.99 21.27
N THR A 116 48.14 2.24 21.41
CA THR A 116 48.32 1.22 22.44
C THR A 116 48.52 1.88 23.80
N MET A 117 48.12 1.17 24.85
CA MET A 117 48.46 1.43 26.24
C MET A 117 49.99 1.31 26.48
N ASP A 118 50.38 1.72 27.69
CA ASP A 118 51.65 1.52 28.39
C ASP A 118 52.59 2.74 28.40
N ASP A 119 52.50 3.52 29.48
CA ASP A 119 53.71 3.82 30.23
C ASP A 119 53.43 4.00 31.72
N ALA A 120 54.07 3.15 32.50
CA ALA A 120 54.15 3.20 33.95
C ALA A 120 55.58 3.65 34.29
N THR A 121 55.74 4.76 35.01
CA THR A 121 56.96 4.97 35.80
C THR A 121 56.65 5.75 37.07
N SER A 122 57.09 5.14 38.18
CA SER A 122 57.16 5.65 39.54
C SER A 122 57.76 7.05 39.68
N GLY A 123 57.23 7.80 40.65
CA GLY A 123 57.87 8.97 41.24
C GLY A 123 57.22 9.27 42.59
N SER A 124 57.73 8.64 43.64
CA SER A 124 57.43 8.92 45.04
C SER A 124 57.91 10.31 45.43
N ASP A 125 57.08 11.11 46.11
CA ASP A 125 57.47 11.67 47.40
C ASP A 125 56.28 12.22 48.18
N ALA A 126 56.32 11.98 49.48
CA ALA A 126 55.28 12.27 50.44
C ALA A 126 55.37 13.72 50.96
N ALA A 127 54.22 14.36 51.18
CA ALA A 127 54.07 15.36 52.24
C ALA A 127 52.60 15.49 52.67
N LEU A 128 52.43 15.44 53.99
CA LEU A 128 51.20 15.43 54.78
C LEU A 128 50.52 16.81 54.81
N GLY A 129 49.21 16.83 55.09
CA GLY A 129 48.57 18.00 55.71
C GLY A 129 47.04 18.03 55.63
N MET A 130 46.38 17.73 56.75
CA MET A 130 45.03 18.14 57.20
C MET A 130 43.86 17.93 56.21
N GLY A 131 42.86 17.09 56.48
CA GLY A 131 42.15 16.96 57.75
C GLY A 131 41.05 18.01 57.85
N ASP A 132 39.95 17.80 57.14
CA ASP A 132 38.62 18.27 57.56
C ASP A 132 37.54 17.31 57.04
N ALA A 133 36.83 16.75 58.01
CA ALA A 133 35.67 15.92 57.80
C ALA A 133 34.49 16.79 57.36
N MET A 134 33.71 16.34 56.37
CA MET A 134 32.25 16.45 56.46
C MET A 134 31.55 15.27 55.77
N PRO A 135 30.46 14.75 56.37
CA PRO A 135 29.82 13.50 56.00
C PRO A 135 28.66 13.70 55.01
N GLY A 136 28.35 12.64 54.26
CA GLY A 136 26.99 12.31 53.82
C GLY A 136 26.31 13.24 52.82
N ASN A 137 26.40 12.90 51.53
CA ASN A 137 25.27 13.03 50.62
C ASN A 137 25.01 11.71 49.87
N ASP A 138 24.61 10.69 50.64
CA ASP A 138 23.64 9.74 50.10
C ASP A 138 22.40 10.54 49.63
N ALA A 139 21.80 10.10 48.52
CA ALA A 139 20.56 10.56 47.94
C ALA A 139 20.59 11.84 47.09
N THR A 140 21.27 11.80 45.94
CA THR A 140 20.52 12.02 44.67
C THR A 140 21.27 11.38 43.51
N ALA A 141 21.09 10.06 43.31
CA ALA A 141 21.09 9.51 41.96
C ALA A 141 19.85 10.08 41.24
N GLY A 142 19.88 11.38 40.95
CA GLY A 142 18.92 12.04 40.11
C GLY A 142 19.00 11.36 38.76
N ARG A 143 17.96 10.57 38.46
CA ARG A 143 17.73 9.96 37.16
C ARG A 143 18.11 10.99 36.09
N ALA A 144 18.96 10.64 35.13
CA ALA A 144 19.42 11.55 34.07
C ALA A 144 18.30 12.11 33.17
N ASP A 145 17.03 11.84 33.53
CA ASP A 145 15.80 12.30 32.93
C ASP A 145 15.34 13.68 33.45
N ASP A 146 15.86 14.18 34.59
CA ASP A 146 15.44 15.47 35.19
C ASP A 146 16.31 16.67 34.78
N ALA A 147 17.34 16.48 33.94
CA ALA A 147 18.11 17.59 33.38
C ALA A 147 17.30 18.30 32.27
N PRO A 148 17.15 19.64 32.29
CA PRO A 148 16.44 20.35 31.24
C PRO A 148 17.07 20.02 29.89
N PRO A 149 16.28 19.62 28.87
CA PRO A 149 16.80 19.14 27.61
C PRO A 149 17.72 20.20 27.00
N SER A 150 18.88 19.76 26.51
CA SER A 150 19.84 20.64 25.85
C SER A 150 19.14 21.43 24.73
N LYS A 151 19.59 22.67 24.47
CA LYS A 151 19.02 23.54 23.42
C LYS A 151 18.87 22.80 22.07
N THR A 152 19.81 21.90 21.77
CA THR A 152 19.79 21.03 20.59
C THR A 152 18.63 20.02 20.61
N ARG A 153 18.39 19.33 21.73
CA ARG A 153 17.28 18.38 21.87
C ARG A 153 15.91 19.05 21.74
N ARG A 154 15.74 20.23 22.33
CA ARG A 154 14.49 21.01 22.19
C ARG A 154 14.21 21.40 20.73
N LYS A 155 15.24 21.82 20.00
CA LYS A 155 15.14 22.10 18.56
C LYS A 155 14.75 20.85 17.76
N GLN A 156 15.38 19.70 18.05
CA GLN A 156 15.05 18.43 17.39
C GLN A 156 13.60 17.99 17.65
N GLN A 157 13.12 18.08 18.90
CA GLN A 157 11.73 17.80 19.25
C GLN A 157 10.76 18.70 18.49
N MET A 158 11.06 20.00 18.39
CA MET A 158 10.24 20.94 17.61
C MET A 158 10.18 20.57 16.12
N HIS A 159 11.31 20.16 15.52
CA HIS A 159 11.33 19.69 14.14
C HIS A 159 10.56 18.37 13.95
N ALA A 160 10.62 17.46 14.92
CA ALA A 160 9.87 16.21 14.89
C ALA A 160 8.35 16.46 14.89
N LEU A 161 7.86 17.34 15.77
CA LEU A 161 6.44 17.72 15.82
C LEU A 161 5.97 18.40 14.54
N GLN A 162 6.82 19.24 13.94
CA GLN A 162 6.50 19.86 12.65
C GLN A 162 6.44 18.83 11.52
N ALA A 163 7.40 17.90 11.46
CA ALA A 163 7.41 16.82 10.47
C ALA A 163 6.19 15.89 10.63
N LEU A 164 5.75 15.64 11.86
CA LEU A 164 4.52 14.91 12.15
C LEU A 164 3.31 15.64 11.56
N GLY A 165 3.18 16.95 11.80
CA GLY A 165 2.11 17.75 11.20
C GLY A 165 2.13 17.73 9.67
N GLU A 166 3.31 17.78 9.05
CA GLU A 166 3.47 17.64 7.60
C GLU A 166 3.06 16.25 7.09
N ARG A 167 3.36 15.20 7.87
CA ARG A 167 2.94 13.83 7.55
C ARG A 167 1.41 13.73 7.55
N LEU A 168 0.73 14.27 8.57
CA LEU A 168 -0.74 14.25 8.67
C LEU A 168 -1.43 14.85 7.44
N VAL A 169 -0.94 15.98 6.93
CA VAL A 169 -1.51 16.65 5.75
C VAL A 169 -1.38 15.81 4.47
N LYS A 170 -0.34 14.98 4.40
CA LYS A 170 -0.06 14.09 3.25
C LYS A 170 -0.80 12.75 3.32
N LEU A 171 -1.40 12.39 4.46
CA LEU A 171 -2.11 11.12 4.60
C LEU A 171 -3.36 11.06 3.72
N PRO A 172 -3.72 9.87 3.20
CA PRO A 172 -5.00 9.65 2.56
C PRO A 172 -6.15 9.84 3.55
N ALA A 173 -7.32 10.25 3.05
CA ALA A 173 -8.47 10.60 3.90
C ALA A 173 -8.90 9.46 4.84
N SER A 174 -8.87 8.21 4.35
CA SER A 174 -9.20 7.01 5.14
C SER A 174 -8.23 6.69 6.27
N GLN A 175 -6.96 7.13 6.18
CA GLN A 175 -6.01 7.04 7.29
C GLN A 175 -6.24 8.17 8.28
N LEU A 176 -6.47 9.38 7.79
CA LEU A 176 -6.67 10.57 8.62
C LEU A 176 -7.88 10.44 9.56
N GLU A 177 -8.98 9.83 9.10
CA GLU A 177 -10.19 9.57 9.91
C GLU A 177 -9.95 8.60 11.08
N ARG A 178 -8.92 7.75 11.00
CA ARG A 178 -8.59 6.76 12.04
C ARG A 178 -7.61 7.29 13.09
N VAL A 179 -7.00 8.45 12.83
CA VAL A 179 -6.03 9.06 13.75
C VAL A 179 -6.80 9.85 14.82
N PRO A 180 -6.64 9.51 16.12
CA PRO A 180 -7.24 10.28 17.19
C PRO A 180 -6.56 11.65 17.26
N MET A 181 -7.29 12.72 16.97
CA MET A 181 -6.77 14.08 17.07
C MET A 181 -7.82 15.07 17.60
N PRO A 182 -7.38 16.14 18.30
CA PRO A 182 -8.27 17.21 18.71
C PRO A 182 -8.93 17.89 17.50
N GLU A 183 -10.15 18.39 17.70
CA GLU A 183 -10.93 19.04 16.64
C GLU A 183 -10.18 20.22 15.99
N GLU A 184 -9.49 21.04 16.80
CA GLU A 184 -8.68 22.16 16.33
C GLU A 184 -7.59 21.71 15.33
N LEU A 185 -6.91 20.60 15.62
CA LEU A 185 -5.90 20.05 14.73
C LEU A 185 -6.53 19.46 13.46
N ALA A 186 -7.64 18.74 13.59
CA ALA A 186 -8.35 18.16 12.45
C ALA A 186 -8.78 19.24 11.45
N GLN A 187 -9.41 20.31 11.94
CA GLN A 187 -9.83 21.45 11.12
C GLN A 187 -8.62 22.08 10.41
N ALA A 188 -7.54 22.34 11.14
CA ALA A 188 -6.33 22.93 10.57
C ALA A 188 -5.70 22.06 9.46
N VAL A 189 -5.69 20.74 9.63
CA VAL A 189 -5.20 19.77 8.62
C VAL A 189 -6.12 19.75 7.39
N HIS A 190 -7.45 19.74 7.58
CA HIS A 190 -8.40 19.80 6.47
C HIS A 190 -8.27 21.10 5.65
N GLU A 191 -8.09 22.23 6.32
CA GLU A 191 -7.81 23.51 5.67
C GLU A 191 -6.50 23.47 4.86
N ALA A 192 -5.43 22.93 5.43
CA ALA A 192 -4.14 22.79 4.74
C ALA A 192 -4.28 22.03 3.42
N ARG A 193 -5.09 20.96 3.40
CA ARG A 193 -5.36 20.16 2.20
C ARG A 193 -6.19 20.90 1.14
N ARG A 194 -6.94 21.94 1.52
CA ARG A 194 -7.75 22.76 0.60
C ARG A 194 -6.96 23.91 -0.02
N ILE A 195 -5.93 24.40 0.67
CA ILE A 195 -5.11 25.52 0.21
C ILE A 195 -4.25 25.09 -0.98
N LYS A 196 -4.37 25.82 -2.09
CA LYS A 196 -3.58 25.58 -3.31
C LYS A 196 -2.32 26.46 -3.42
N SER A 197 -2.27 27.57 -2.68
CA SER A 197 -1.13 28.50 -2.74
C SER A 197 0.01 28.05 -1.84
N HIS A 198 1.25 28.09 -2.35
CA HIS A 198 2.43 27.69 -1.57
C HIS A 198 2.62 28.52 -0.31
N GLU A 199 2.42 29.84 -0.41
CA GLU A 199 2.56 30.74 0.74
C GLU A 199 1.44 30.53 1.78
N GLY A 200 0.21 30.28 1.32
CA GLY A 200 -0.90 29.95 2.22
C GLY A 200 -0.66 28.62 2.94
N LEU A 201 -0.22 27.60 2.21
CA LEU A 201 0.11 26.29 2.78
C LEU A 201 1.25 26.41 3.79
N ARG A 202 2.32 27.16 3.48
CA ARG A 202 3.43 27.40 4.41
C ARG A 202 2.95 28.02 5.73
N ARG A 203 2.07 29.03 5.67
CA ARG A 203 1.51 29.66 6.88
C ARG A 203 0.62 28.70 7.66
N GLN A 204 -0.21 27.92 6.98
CA GLN A 204 -1.03 26.90 7.62
C GLN A 204 -0.19 25.82 8.29
N MET A 205 0.91 25.39 7.67
CA MET A 205 1.84 24.44 8.27
C MET A 205 2.50 25.00 9.54
N GLN A 206 2.83 26.30 9.57
CA GLN A 206 3.32 26.95 10.79
C GLN A 206 2.26 27.00 11.90
N TYR A 207 0.99 27.23 11.53
CA TYR A 207 -0.13 27.18 12.47
C TYR A 207 -0.33 25.78 13.04
N ILE A 208 -0.32 24.75 12.19
CA ILE A 208 -0.32 23.34 12.62
C ILE A 208 0.85 23.07 13.58
N GLY A 209 2.06 23.51 13.23
CA GLY A 209 3.23 23.39 14.12
C GLY A 209 3.11 24.16 15.44
N LYS A 210 2.26 25.21 15.52
CA LYS A 210 1.91 25.86 16.79
C LYS A 210 0.95 24.99 17.60
N ILE A 211 -0.10 24.45 16.99
CA ILE A 211 -1.04 23.55 17.66
C ILE A 211 -0.34 22.30 18.20
N MET A 212 0.52 21.67 17.38
CA MET A 212 1.27 20.46 17.73
C MET A 212 2.17 20.62 18.97
N ARG A 213 2.58 21.86 19.31
CA ARG A 213 3.38 22.15 20.51
C ARG A 213 2.56 22.24 21.79
N ASN A 214 1.24 22.38 21.67
CA ASN A 214 0.33 22.56 22.79
C ASN A 214 -0.49 21.30 23.11
N ILE A 215 -0.36 20.25 22.28
CA ILE A 215 -1.08 18.99 22.45
C ILE A 215 -0.11 17.87 22.83
N ASP A 216 -0.63 16.83 23.47
CA ASP A 216 0.09 15.56 23.58
C ASP A 216 0.01 14.81 22.24
N ALA A 217 1.15 14.74 21.53
CA ALA A 217 1.26 14.07 20.24
C ALA A 217 1.41 12.55 20.36
N SER A 218 1.56 12.00 21.57
CA SER A 218 1.85 10.58 21.80
C SER A 218 0.82 9.64 21.14
N ALA A 219 -0.47 9.95 21.30
CA ALA A 219 -1.56 9.16 20.71
C ALA A 219 -1.55 9.20 19.17
N ILE A 220 -1.16 10.34 18.59
CA ILE A 220 -1.05 10.50 17.14
C ILE A 220 0.15 9.71 16.62
N GLU A 221 1.30 9.81 17.29
CA GLU A 221 2.50 9.05 16.94
C GLU A 221 2.26 7.55 16.98
N GLN A 222 1.60 7.06 18.03
CA GLN A 222 1.25 5.65 18.17
C GLN A 222 0.30 5.19 17.06
N ALA A 223 -0.75 5.96 16.75
CA ALA A 223 -1.69 5.61 15.69
C ALA A 223 -0.98 5.53 14.31
N LEU A 224 -0.06 6.46 14.03
CA LEU A 224 0.73 6.44 12.80
C LEU A 224 1.76 5.32 12.77
N ALA A 225 2.32 4.94 13.92
CA ALA A 225 3.26 3.82 14.03
C ALA A 225 2.56 2.49 13.74
N ILE A 226 1.36 2.27 14.30
CA ILE A 226 0.53 1.08 14.04
C ILE A 226 0.19 0.97 12.56
N ASP A 227 -0.20 2.07 11.92
CA ASP A 227 -0.52 2.06 10.49
C ASP A 227 0.71 1.82 9.61
N GLU A 228 1.87 2.37 9.99
CA GLU A 228 3.13 2.10 9.30
C GLU A 228 3.54 0.63 9.45
N GLU A 229 3.47 0.08 10.65
CA GLU A 229 3.76 -1.32 10.92
C GLU A 229 2.88 -2.24 10.08
N ARG A 230 1.56 -2.00 10.06
CA ARG A 230 0.63 -2.74 9.19
C ARG A 230 1.03 -2.67 7.72
N HIS A 231 1.45 -1.49 7.25
CA HIS A 231 1.88 -1.31 5.87
C HIS A 231 3.17 -2.09 5.57
N GLN A 232 4.16 -2.02 6.45
CA GLN A 232 5.41 -2.76 6.32
C GLN A 232 5.16 -4.27 6.38
N SER A 233 4.33 -4.75 7.30
CA SER A 233 3.94 -6.16 7.38
C SER A 233 3.29 -6.63 6.08
N ALA A 234 2.40 -5.83 5.48
CA ALA A 234 1.78 -6.17 4.19
C ALA A 234 2.81 -6.25 3.05
N ILE A 235 3.77 -5.33 2.99
CA ILE A 235 4.88 -5.37 2.02
C ILE A 235 5.75 -6.62 2.22
N HIS A 236 6.09 -6.95 3.47
CA HIS A 236 6.87 -8.14 3.80
C HIS A 236 6.16 -9.43 3.37
N LEU A 237 4.84 -9.51 3.58
CA LEU A 237 4.04 -10.65 3.13
C LEU A 237 3.97 -10.74 1.60
N MET A 238 3.78 -9.61 0.91
CA MET A 238 3.81 -9.56 -0.56
C MET A 238 5.14 -10.13 -1.08
N HIS A 239 6.27 -9.63 -0.59
CA HIS A 239 7.58 -10.11 -1.01
C HIS A 239 7.85 -11.56 -0.60
N ARG A 240 7.35 -12.02 0.56
CA ARG A 240 7.45 -13.43 0.95
C ARG A 240 6.69 -14.33 -0.03
N ALA A 241 5.48 -13.94 -0.42
CA ALA A 241 4.68 -14.67 -1.40
C ALA A 241 5.35 -14.68 -2.79
N GLU A 242 5.95 -13.57 -3.21
CA GLU A 242 6.74 -13.50 -4.45
C GLU A 242 7.94 -14.44 -4.44
N ARG A 243 8.72 -14.45 -3.35
CA ARG A 243 9.87 -15.36 -3.20
C ARG A 243 9.45 -16.82 -3.28
N TRP A 244 8.36 -17.20 -2.60
CA TRP A 244 7.82 -18.55 -2.68
C TRP A 244 7.36 -18.89 -4.09
N ARG A 245 6.57 -18.02 -4.75
CA ARG A 245 6.12 -18.24 -6.13
C ARG A 245 7.30 -18.51 -7.06
N ASP A 246 8.29 -17.62 -7.06
CA ASP A 246 9.41 -17.70 -7.99
C ASP A 246 10.30 -18.91 -7.68
N GLY A 247 10.58 -19.16 -6.40
CA GLY A 247 11.37 -20.32 -6.00
C GLY A 247 10.67 -21.67 -6.28
N LEU A 248 9.34 -21.74 -6.15
CA LEU A 248 8.57 -22.93 -6.52
C LEU A 248 8.53 -23.15 -8.03
N ILE A 249 8.49 -22.09 -8.83
CA ILE A 249 8.52 -22.21 -10.30
C ILE A 249 9.92 -22.60 -10.78
N ASP A 250 10.96 -22.02 -10.21
CA ASP A 250 12.36 -22.28 -10.59
C ASP A 250 12.91 -23.57 -9.98
N GLY A 251 12.25 -24.09 -8.95
CA GLY A 251 12.65 -25.31 -8.24
C GLY A 251 13.73 -25.09 -7.19
N SER A 252 14.05 -23.84 -6.84
CA SER A 252 14.98 -23.51 -5.74
C SER A 252 14.34 -23.67 -4.36
N LEU A 253 13.01 -23.62 -4.28
CA LEU A 253 12.25 -23.87 -3.06
C LEU A 253 11.34 -25.10 -3.24
N SER A 254 11.18 -25.87 -2.16
CA SER A 254 10.32 -27.05 -2.14
C SER A 254 8.88 -26.69 -1.74
N LEU A 255 7.91 -27.30 -2.41
CA LEU A 255 6.51 -27.15 -2.00
C LEU A 255 6.22 -27.83 -0.66
N THR A 256 6.96 -28.89 -0.34
CA THR A 256 6.81 -29.59 0.94
C THR A 256 7.14 -28.65 2.11
N ASP A 257 8.25 -27.92 2.03
CA ASP A 257 8.67 -26.96 3.07
C ASP A 257 7.58 -25.91 3.33
N PHE A 258 6.93 -25.41 2.27
CA PHE A 258 5.82 -24.48 2.41
C PHE A 258 4.60 -25.09 3.11
N ILE A 259 4.26 -26.35 2.78
CA ILE A 259 3.13 -27.06 3.41
C ILE A 259 3.47 -27.42 4.87
N ASP A 260 4.72 -27.71 5.19
CA ASP A 260 5.17 -27.99 6.55
C ASP A 260 5.11 -26.71 7.42
N GLU A 261 5.47 -25.54 6.85
CA GLU A 261 5.29 -24.23 7.50
C GLU A 261 3.80 -23.82 7.63
N HIS A 262 2.97 -24.21 6.66
CA HIS A 262 1.57 -23.81 6.53
C HIS A 262 0.66 -25.02 6.20
N PRO A 263 0.33 -25.88 7.20
CA PRO A 263 -0.40 -27.13 6.96
C PRO A 263 -1.78 -26.94 6.30
N GLU A 264 -2.45 -25.81 6.56
CA GLU A 264 -3.73 -25.42 5.97
C GLU A 264 -3.65 -25.32 4.43
N ALA A 265 -2.47 -25.05 3.87
CA ALA A 265 -2.26 -24.90 2.44
C ALA A 265 -2.29 -26.24 1.68
N ALA A 266 -2.20 -27.38 2.36
CA ALA A 266 -2.18 -28.71 1.75
C ALA A 266 -3.43 -29.00 0.89
N HIS A 267 -4.57 -28.43 1.27
CA HIS A 267 -5.85 -28.66 0.60
C HIS A 267 -6.09 -27.75 -0.62
N LEU A 268 -5.22 -26.78 -0.87
CA LEU A 268 -5.41 -25.74 -1.89
C LEU A 268 -5.02 -26.16 -3.32
N GLY A 269 -4.61 -27.43 -3.52
CA GLY A 269 -4.23 -27.92 -4.84
C GLY A 269 -2.95 -27.28 -5.40
N LEU A 270 -2.07 -26.78 -4.53
CA LEU A 270 -0.79 -26.15 -4.92
C LEU A 270 0.09 -27.02 -5.84
N PRO A 271 0.21 -28.36 -5.67
CA PRO A 271 1.06 -29.17 -6.55
C PRO A 271 0.67 -29.08 -8.03
N ALA A 272 -0.63 -29.10 -8.33
CA ALA A 272 -1.13 -28.98 -9.68
C ALA A 272 -0.87 -27.59 -10.26
N LEU A 273 -1.06 -26.54 -9.45
CA LEU A 273 -0.81 -25.15 -9.85
C LEU A 273 0.67 -24.88 -10.13
N VAL A 274 1.58 -25.40 -9.31
CA VAL A 274 3.03 -25.27 -9.54
C VAL A 274 3.43 -25.96 -10.86
N ALA A 275 2.95 -27.19 -11.10
CA ALA A 275 3.23 -27.89 -12.35
C ALA A 275 2.72 -27.13 -13.58
N GLN A 276 1.52 -26.55 -13.49
CA GLN A 276 0.95 -25.77 -14.59
C GLN A 276 1.67 -24.42 -14.77
N ALA A 277 2.05 -23.74 -13.69
CA ALA A 277 2.84 -22.50 -13.73
C ALA A 277 4.22 -22.70 -14.36
N ARG A 278 4.89 -23.83 -14.06
CA ARG A 278 6.14 -24.24 -14.71
C ARG A 278 5.96 -24.46 -16.22
N ARG A 279 4.89 -25.16 -16.62
CA ARG A 279 4.54 -25.36 -18.04
C ARG A 279 4.23 -24.05 -18.76
N GLU A 280 3.52 -23.11 -18.11
CA GLU A 280 3.25 -21.79 -18.68
C GLU A 280 4.54 -21.00 -18.90
N LYS A 281 5.47 -21.03 -17.93
CA LYS A 281 6.80 -20.40 -18.05
C LYS A 281 7.60 -20.99 -19.21
N SER A 282 7.66 -22.32 -19.31
CA SER A 282 8.44 -22.99 -20.36
C SER A 282 7.85 -22.81 -21.76
N THR A 283 6.54 -22.58 -21.87
CA THR A 283 5.85 -22.37 -23.15
C THR A 283 5.70 -20.90 -23.54
N GLY A 284 6.20 -19.96 -22.72
CA GLY A 284 6.10 -18.51 -22.96
C GLY A 284 4.66 -17.99 -22.96
N LYS A 285 3.72 -18.70 -22.34
CA LYS A 285 2.31 -18.29 -22.26
C LYS A 285 2.12 -17.16 -21.26
N PRO A 286 1.02 -16.38 -21.37
CA PRO A 286 0.68 -15.40 -20.35
C PRO A 286 0.62 -16.04 -18.94
N PRO A 287 1.16 -15.38 -17.89
CA PRO A 287 1.38 -15.98 -16.59
C PRO A 287 0.10 -16.06 -15.73
N LYS A 288 -0.91 -16.78 -16.22
CA LYS A 288 -2.20 -16.91 -15.53
C LYS A 288 -2.07 -17.73 -14.25
N GLN A 289 -1.45 -18.91 -14.33
CA GLN A 289 -1.24 -19.78 -13.18
C GLN A 289 -0.26 -19.18 -12.18
N GLN A 290 0.77 -18.48 -12.64
CA GLN A 290 1.71 -17.82 -11.74
C GLN A 290 1.01 -16.76 -10.87
N ARG A 291 0.08 -15.99 -11.45
CA ARG A 291 -0.75 -15.03 -10.71
C ARG A 291 -1.70 -15.72 -9.74
N GLN A 292 -2.29 -16.85 -10.13
CA GLN A 292 -3.16 -17.63 -9.25
C GLN A 292 -2.37 -18.24 -8.08
N LEU A 293 -1.19 -18.77 -8.35
CA LEU A 293 -0.28 -19.31 -7.34
C LEU A 293 0.10 -18.21 -6.33
N TYR A 294 0.51 -17.03 -6.80
CA TYR A 294 0.79 -15.88 -5.93
C TYR A 294 -0.37 -15.57 -4.99
N ARG A 295 -1.60 -15.51 -5.51
CA ARG A 295 -2.79 -15.19 -4.69
C ARG A 295 -2.97 -16.19 -3.57
N LEU A 296 -2.93 -17.50 -3.87
CA LEU A 296 -3.09 -18.52 -2.84
C LEU A 296 -1.97 -18.50 -1.81
N LEU A 297 -0.72 -18.28 -2.24
CA LEU A 297 0.42 -18.15 -1.33
C LEU A 297 0.30 -16.89 -0.46
N TYR A 298 -0.16 -15.78 -1.03
CA TYR A 298 -0.37 -14.54 -0.28
C TYR A 298 -1.52 -14.70 0.73
N ASP A 299 -2.66 -15.25 0.30
CA ASP A 299 -3.84 -15.44 1.14
C ASP A 299 -3.55 -16.37 2.33
N THR A 300 -2.79 -17.45 2.10
CA THR A 300 -2.33 -18.36 3.19
C THR A 300 -1.41 -17.66 4.17
N LEU A 301 -0.42 -16.90 3.68
CA LEU A 301 0.49 -16.14 4.54
C LEU A 301 -0.23 -15.05 5.34
N VAL A 302 -1.23 -14.40 4.74
CA VAL A 302 -2.09 -13.43 5.43
C VAL A 302 -2.93 -14.12 6.49
N GLN A 303 -3.54 -15.26 6.18
CA GLN A 303 -4.34 -16.02 7.15
C GLN A 303 -3.48 -16.47 8.34
N ALA A 304 -2.29 -17.01 8.08
CA ALA A 304 -1.35 -17.38 9.13
C ALA A 304 -0.94 -16.19 10.02
N MET A 305 -0.79 -14.99 9.45
CA MET A 305 -0.52 -13.77 10.22
C MET A 305 -1.72 -13.36 11.10
N ILE A 306 -2.94 -13.48 10.57
CA ILE A 306 -4.16 -13.21 11.33
C ILE A 306 -4.30 -14.22 12.49
N ASP A 307 -4.09 -15.51 12.22
CA ASP A 307 -4.20 -16.56 13.23
C ASP A 307 -3.14 -16.40 14.33
N ALA A 308 -1.93 -15.93 13.99
CA ALA A 308 -0.87 -15.64 14.95
C ALA A 308 -1.13 -14.39 15.81
N THR A 309 -1.94 -13.44 15.32
CA THR A 309 -2.24 -12.18 16.02
C THR A 309 -3.59 -12.19 16.75
N GLY A 310 -4.48 -13.12 16.39
CA GLY A 310 -5.85 -13.25 16.92
C GLY A 310 -6.06 -14.39 17.91
N GLY A 311 -4.98 -15.02 18.39
CA GLY A 311 -5.00 -16.08 19.41
C GLY A 311 -4.75 -15.60 20.83
#